data_AF-A0A3M1A3K6-F1
#
_entry.id   AF-A0A3M1A3K6-F1
#
_cell.length_a   1.000
_cell.length_b   1.000
_cell.length_c   1.000
_cell.angle_alpha   90.00
_cell.angle_beta   90.00
_cell.angle_gamma   90.00
#
_symmetry.space_group_name_H-M   'P 1'
#
loop_
_entity.id
_entity.type
_entity.pdbx_description
1 polymer ?
#
loop_
_entity_poly.entity_id
_entity_poly.type
_entity_poly.pdbx_seq_one_letter_code
_entity_poly.pdbx_strand_id
1 'polypeptide(L)'
;MISGKRILYVTHRFPYPPAGGAKVRAYHAIRHLAQRNQVTVAAPVRDAEERAAVTDLATAEGVEVLAAPISAPRALVQSAACAAIAQPASMGYFRPPGLVRRLRRWMTDALPDLIVVH
;
A
#
# COMPACT_ATOMS: atom_id res chain seq x y z
N MET A 1 23.90 -11.52 -14.41
CA MET A 1 23.18 -10.50 -13.60
C MET A 1 21.70 -10.81 -13.70
N ILE A 2 21.06 -11.29 -12.63
CA ILE A 2 19.62 -11.53 -12.65
C ILE A 2 18.97 -10.15 -12.60
N SER A 3 18.38 -9.70 -13.71
CA SER A 3 17.57 -8.48 -13.72
C SER A 3 16.26 -8.79 -13.00
N GLY A 4 16.20 -8.43 -11.72
CA GLY A 4 14.98 -8.61 -10.91
C GLY A 4 13.82 -7.79 -11.48
N LYS A 5 12.59 -8.30 -11.36
CA LYS A 5 11.38 -7.62 -11.84
C LYS A 5 11.03 -6.42 -10.97
N ARG A 6 10.36 -5.40 -11.53
CA ARG A 6 9.75 -4.30 -10.78
C ARG A 6 8.33 -4.70 -10.36
N ILE A 7 8.12 -4.88 -9.07
CA ILE A 7 6.85 -5.38 -8.52
C ILE A 7 6.20 -4.28 -7.70
N LEU A 8 4.96 -3.95 -8.03
CA LEU A 8 4.10 -3.13 -7.19
C LEU A 8 3.20 -4.03 -6.34
N TYR A 9 3.40 -4.04 -5.02
CA TYR A 9 2.60 -4.80 -4.08
C TYR A 9 1.62 -3.86 -3.35
N VAL A 10 0.33 -3.97 -3.66
CA VAL A 10 -0.72 -3.10 -3.12
C VAL A 10 -1.45 -3.81 -1.98
N THR A 11 -1.54 -3.17 -0.81
CA THR A 11 -2.26 -3.73 0.33
C THR A 11 -3.38 -2.83 0.84
N HIS A 12 -4.48 -3.44 1.29
CA HIS A 12 -5.59 -2.70 1.94
C HIS A 12 -5.27 -2.24 3.36
N ARG A 13 -4.32 -2.90 4.04
CA ARG A 13 -3.79 -2.55 5.37
C ARG A 13 -2.27 -2.51 5.31
N PHE A 14 -1.66 -1.57 6.03
CA PHE A 14 -0.21 -1.53 6.15
C PHE A 14 0.32 -2.85 6.74
N PRO A 15 1.26 -3.55 6.06
CA PRO A 15 1.61 -4.94 6.39
C PRO A 15 2.59 -5.07 7.56
N TYR A 16 3.04 -3.96 8.15
CA TYR A 16 4.05 -3.93 9.21
C TYR A 16 3.53 -3.16 10.44
N PRO A 17 3.96 -3.50 11.67
CA PRO A 17 4.61 -4.75 12.06
C PRO A 17 3.72 -5.97 11.73
N PRO A 18 4.28 -7.18 11.54
CA PRO A 18 3.52 -8.37 11.14
C PRO A 18 2.72 -8.97 12.31
N ALA A 19 1.83 -8.17 12.91
CA ALA A 19 0.91 -8.59 13.96
C ALA A 19 -0.46 -8.95 13.37
N GLY A 20 -0.90 -10.19 13.59
CA GLY A 20 -2.19 -10.71 13.11
C GLY A 20 -2.16 -11.27 11.68
N GLY A 21 -3.08 -12.19 11.39
CA GLY A 21 -3.00 -13.05 10.20
C GLY A 21 -2.96 -12.33 8.85
N ALA A 22 -3.66 -11.20 8.70
CA ALA A 22 -3.66 -10.43 7.44
C ALA A 22 -2.34 -9.70 7.19
N LYS A 23 -1.71 -9.12 8.23
CA LYS A 23 -0.42 -8.44 8.10
C LYS A 23 0.72 -9.44 7.86
N VAL A 24 0.69 -10.56 8.58
CA VAL A 24 1.70 -11.64 8.47
C VAL A 24 1.82 -12.15 7.04
N ARG A 25 0.69 -12.45 6.37
CA ARG A 25 0.71 -12.98 5.00
C ARG A 25 1.32 -11.98 4.01
N ALA A 26 0.85 -10.75 4.05
CA ALA A 26 1.34 -9.67 3.20
C ALA A 26 2.84 -9.45 3.39
N TYR A 27 3.27 -9.37 4.65
CA TYR A 27 4.67 -9.18 5.02
C TYR A 27 5.57 -10.29 4.47
N HIS A 28 5.23 -11.57 4.70
CA HIS A 28 6.06 -12.67 4.22
C HIS A 28 6.08 -12.79 2.69
N ALA A 29 4.99 -12.44 2.02
CA ALA A 29 4.97 -12.35 0.55
C ALA A 29 5.92 -11.25 0.05
N ILE A 30 5.86 -10.05 0.63
CA ILE A 30 6.76 -8.93 0.30
C ILE A 30 8.21 -9.32 0.54
N ARG A 31 8.52 -9.86 1.72
CA ARG A 31 9.85 -10.34 2.10
C ARG A 31 10.39 -11.36 1.10
N HIS A 32 9.58 -12.34 0.70
CA HIS A 32 10.01 -13.35 -0.26
C HIS A 32 10.26 -12.76 -1.66
N LEU A 33 9.38 -11.87 -2.13
CA LEU A 33 9.51 -11.22 -3.44
C LEU A 33 10.74 -10.30 -3.50
N ALA A 34 11.01 -9.56 -2.42
CA ALA A 34 12.13 -8.61 -2.32
C ALA A 34 13.51 -9.29 -2.42
N GLN A 35 13.62 -10.59 -2.13
CA GLN A 35 14.88 -11.34 -2.25
C GLN A 35 15.47 -11.32 -3.66
N ARG A 36 14.64 -11.18 -4.69
CA ARG A 36 15.05 -11.30 -6.10
C ARG A 36 14.54 -10.19 -7.01
N ASN A 37 13.73 -9.27 -6.47
CA ASN A 37 12.98 -8.29 -7.24
C ASN A 37 13.01 -6.92 -6.56
N GLN A 38 12.79 -5.86 -7.34
CA GLN A 38 12.59 -4.52 -6.81
C GLN A 38 11.12 -4.39 -6.43
N VAL A 39 10.83 -4.42 -5.13
CA VAL A 39 9.46 -4.33 -4.62
C VAL A 39 9.17 -2.93 -4.12
N THR A 40 8.07 -2.36 -4.62
CA THR A 40 7.45 -1.15 -4.08
C THR A 40 6.12 -1.53 -3.43
N VAL A 41 5.97 -1.22 -2.14
CA VAL A 41 4.76 -1.51 -1.36
C VAL A 41 3.88 -0.27 -1.32
N ALA A 42 2.62 -0.38 -1.72
CA ALA A 42 1.66 0.70 -1.66
C ALA A 42 0.52 0.37 -0.70
N ALA A 43 0.38 1.17 0.36
CA ALA A 43 -0.58 0.89 1.42
C ALA A 43 -1.10 2.16 2.10
N PRO A 44 -2.37 2.18 2.55
CA PRO A 44 -2.83 3.19 3.49
C PRO A 44 -2.25 2.94 4.88
N VAL A 45 -2.01 4.01 5.65
CA VAL A 45 -1.68 3.94 7.09
C VAL A 45 -2.81 4.57 7.91
N ARG A 46 -3.12 4.01 9.07
CA ARG A 46 -4.30 4.41 9.87
C ARG A 46 -3.97 5.30 11.05
N ASP A 47 -2.81 5.10 11.66
CA ASP A 47 -2.40 5.76 12.90
C ASP A 47 -0.92 6.19 12.83
N ALA A 48 -0.46 6.84 13.90
CA ALA A 48 0.91 7.31 14.02
C ALA A 48 1.92 6.14 14.08
N GLU A 49 1.51 5.00 14.65
CA GLU A 49 2.34 3.81 14.77
C GLU A 49 2.60 3.20 13.39
N GLU A 50 1.56 2.94 12.59
CA GLU A 50 1.69 2.46 11.22
C GLU A 50 2.48 3.44 10.34
N ARG A 51 2.37 4.75 10.61
CA ARG A 51 3.15 5.76 9.89
C ARG A 51 4.64 5.72 10.23
N ALA A 52 5.00 5.49 11.50
CA ALA A 52 6.40 5.32 11.91
C ALA A 52 6.98 4.01 11.33
N ALA A 53 6.17 2.96 11.35
CA ALA A 53 6.49 1.61 10.85
C ALA A 53 6.75 1.53 9.33
N VAL A 54 6.45 2.59 8.56
CA VAL A 54 6.79 2.73 7.13
C VAL A 54 8.29 2.62 6.91
N THR A 55 9.07 3.36 7.70
CA THR A 55 10.54 3.39 7.60
C THR A 55 11.13 2.05 8.03
N ASP A 56 10.51 1.40 9.02
CA ASP A 56 10.96 0.10 9.51
C ASP A 56 10.81 -0.98 8.44
N LEU A 57 9.67 -1.06 7.75
CA LEU A 57 9.47 -2.00 6.64
C LEU A 57 10.45 -1.76 5.50
N ALA A 58 10.63 -0.48 5.11
CA ALA A 58 11.54 -0.11 4.04
C ALA A 58 12.99 -0.54 4.34
N THR A 59 13.41 -0.36 5.60
CA THR A 59 14.77 -0.70 6.06
C THR A 59 14.95 -2.21 6.24
N ALA A 60 13.96 -2.89 6.84
CA ALA A 60 14.05 -4.32 7.14
C ALA A 60 14.10 -5.19 5.88
N GLU A 61 13.35 -4.83 4.83
CA GLU A 61 13.20 -5.64 3.63
C GLU A 61 13.83 -4.99 2.38
N GLY A 62 14.42 -3.80 2.51
CA GLY A 62 15.06 -3.09 1.38
C GLY A 62 14.06 -2.70 0.28
N VAL A 63 12.83 -2.35 0.65
CA VAL A 63 11.74 -2.04 -0.27
C VAL A 63 11.40 -0.56 -0.27
N GLU A 64 10.86 -0.07 -1.39
CA GLU A 64 10.25 1.26 -1.43
C GLU A 64 8.83 1.19 -0.85
N VAL A 65 8.41 2.20 -0.07
CA VAL A 65 7.06 2.23 0.51
C VAL A 65 6.32 3.52 0.16
N LEU A 66 5.24 3.36 -0.60
CA LEU A 66 4.27 4.41 -0.92
C LEU A 66 3.13 4.35 0.10
N ALA A 67 3.27 5.09 1.20
CA ALA A 67 2.24 5.19 2.23
C ALA A 67 1.49 6.52 2.20
N ALA A 68 0.21 6.52 2.59
CA ALA A 68 -0.53 7.75 2.90
C ALA A 68 -1.60 7.51 3.98
N PRO A 69 -1.85 8.50 4.87
CA PRO A 69 -2.84 8.34 5.92
C PRO A 69 -4.27 8.32 5.38
N ILE A 70 -5.13 7.51 6.01
CA ILE A 70 -6.59 7.63 5.85
C ILE A 70 -7.07 8.74 6.78
N SER A 71 -7.58 9.84 6.24
CA SER A 71 -8.20 10.88 7.08
C SER A 71 -9.68 10.56 7.30
N ALA A 72 -10.07 10.31 8.56
CA ALA A 72 -11.44 9.96 8.95
C ALA A 72 -12.53 10.88 8.36
N PRO A 73 -12.46 12.23 8.47
CA PRO A 73 -13.50 13.10 7.90
C PRO A 73 -13.58 12.97 6.37
N ARG A 74 -12.44 12.77 5.69
CA ARG A 74 -12.42 12.64 4.24
C ARG A 74 -12.92 11.27 3.78
N ALA A 75 -12.52 10.22 4.48
CA ALA A 75 -12.98 8.85 4.22
C ALA A 75 -14.50 8.79 4.39
N LEU A 76 -15.06 9.48 5.38
CA LEU A 76 -16.52 9.59 5.56
C LEU A 76 -17.19 10.31 4.39
N VAL A 77 -16.68 11.48 3.98
CA VAL A 77 -17.22 12.22 2.81
C VAL A 77 -17.16 11.37 1.54
N GLN A 78 -16.04 10.69 1.29
CA GLN A 78 -15.88 9.81 0.13
C GLN A 78 -16.81 8.59 0.19
N SER A 79 -17.00 8.02 1.37
CA SER A 79 -17.93 6.90 1.60
C SER A 79 -19.37 7.31 1.31
N ALA A 80 -19.79 8.48 1.80
CA ALA A 80 -21.12 9.03 1.55
C ALA A 80 -21.33 9.35 0.05
N ALA A 81 -20.32 9.93 -0.61
CA ALA A 81 -20.36 10.19 -2.04
C ALA A 81 -20.50 8.90 -2.87
N CYS A 82 -19.74 7.84 -2.54
CA CYS A 82 -19.87 6.53 -3.18
C CYS A 82 -21.25 5.92 -2.97
N ALA A 83 -21.77 5.97 -1.74
CA ALA A 83 -23.11 5.46 -1.43
C ALA A 83 -24.20 6.20 -2.23
N ALA A 84 -24.07 7.52 -2.39
CA ALA A 84 -25.01 8.33 -3.17
C ALA A 84 -25.04 7.97 -4.66
N ILE A 85 -23.98 7.36 -5.20
CA ILE A 85 -23.90 6.88 -6.58
C ILE A 85 -24.04 5.35 -6.69
N ALA A 86 -24.69 4.70 -5.71
CA ALA A 86 -24.91 3.26 -5.65
C ALA A 86 -23.62 2.41 -5.70
N GLN A 87 -22.47 2.97 -5.29
CA GLN A 87 -21.24 2.24 -5.09
C GLN A 87 -21.06 1.85 -3.61
N PRO A 88 -20.38 0.73 -3.30
CA PRO A 88 -20.10 0.36 -1.93
C PRO A 88 -19.33 1.46 -1.20
N ALA A 89 -19.84 1.90 -0.05
CA ALA A 89 -19.23 2.96 0.77
C ALA A 89 -17.76 2.66 1.13
N SER A 90 -17.42 1.37 1.29
CA SER A 90 -16.07 0.90 1.54
C SER A 90 -15.05 1.30 0.47
N MET A 91 -15.48 1.44 -0.80
CA MET A 91 -14.63 1.91 -1.90
C MET A 91 -14.20 3.37 -1.70
N GLY A 92 -15.07 4.19 -1.12
CA GLY A 92 -14.75 5.56 -0.73
C GLY A 92 -13.81 5.61 0.48
N TYR A 93 -14.06 4.76 1.47
CA TYR A 93 -13.29 4.75 2.72
C TYR A 93 -11.81 4.40 2.53
N PHE A 94 -11.51 3.37 1.73
CA PHE A 94 -10.14 2.82 1.57
C PHE A 94 -9.35 3.44 0.41
N ARG A 95 -9.76 4.61 -0.09
CA ARG A 95 -9.09 5.29 -1.22
C ARG A 95 -8.49 6.65 -0.81
N PRO A 96 -7.42 6.67 0.01
CA PRO A 96 -6.79 7.92 0.38
C PRO A 96 -6.17 8.56 -0.87
N PRO A 97 -6.57 9.79 -1.25
CA PRO A 97 -6.08 10.41 -2.48
C PRO A 97 -4.60 10.75 -2.43
N GLY A 98 -4.01 10.85 -1.24
CA GLY A 98 -2.56 10.95 -1.07
C GLY A 98 -1.84 9.72 -1.62
N LEU A 99 -2.39 8.52 -1.40
CA LEU A 99 -1.83 7.27 -1.92
C LEU A 99 -2.00 7.19 -3.44
N VAL A 100 -3.20 7.51 -3.94
CA VAL A 100 -3.48 7.52 -5.38
C VAL A 100 -2.54 8.48 -6.12
N ARG A 101 -2.29 9.67 -5.56
CA ARG A 101 -1.36 10.64 -6.15
C ARG A 101 0.08 10.12 -6.17
N ARG A 102 0.54 9.51 -5.08
CA ARG A 102 1.89 8.91 -4.98
C ARG A 102 2.06 7.76 -5.97
N LEU A 103 1.09 6.85 -6.04
CA LEU A 103 1.05 5.76 -7.02
C LEU A 103 1.11 6.27 -8.45
N ARG A 104 0.27 7.25 -8.80
CA ARG A 104 0.28 7.83 -10.16
C ARG A 104 1.63 8.42 -10.52
N ARG A 105 2.26 9.17 -9.62
CA ARG A 105 3.60 9.73 -9.86
C ARG A 105 4.63 8.62 -10.07
N TRP A 106 4.63 7.60 -9.22
CA TRP A 106 5.55 6.47 -9.33
C TRP A 106 5.38 5.70 -10.64
N MET A 107 4.14 5.52 -11.11
CA MET A 107 3.85 4.86 -12.38
C MET A 107 4.29 5.68 -13.60
N THR A 108 4.38 7.00 -13.48
CA THR A 108 4.92 7.86 -14.55
C THR A 108 6.42 7.63 -14.75
N ASP A 109 7.15 7.39 -13.67
CA ASP A 109 8.61 7.26 -13.70
C ASP A 109 9.05 5.91 -14.26
N ALA A 110 8.31 4.83 -13.97
CA ALA A 110 8.45 3.55 -14.67
C ALA A 110 7.29 2.59 -14.36
N LEU A 111 6.86 1.81 -15.37
CA LEU A 111 5.79 0.83 -15.24
C LEU A 111 6.26 -0.46 -14.52
N PRO A 112 5.44 -1.02 -13.62
CA PRO A 112 5.74 -2.31 -12.99
C PRO A 112 5.63 -3.45 -14.01
N ASP A 113 6.51 -4.45 -13.89
CA ASP A 113 6.37 -5.73 -14.60
C ASP A 113 5.20 -6.57 -14.05
N LEU A 114 4.92 -6.41 -12.75
CA LEU A 114 3.90 -7.17 -12.04
C LEU A 114 3.23 -6.30 -10.97
N ILE A 115 1.90 -6.39 -10.89
CA ILE A 115 1.10 -5.80 -9.83
C ILE A 115 0.46 -6.94 -9.04
N VAL A 116 0.69 -6.96 -7.72
CA VAL A 116 0.06 -7.89 -6.78
C VAL A 116 -0.85 -7.10 -5.86
N VAL A 117 -2.09 -7.56 -5.67
CA VAL A 117 -3.09 -6.90 -4.82
C VAL A 117 -3.50 -7.83 -3.69
N HIS A 118 -3.43 -7.34 -2.44
CA HIS A 118 -3.67 -8.12 -1.23
C HIS A 118 -4.53 -7.42 -0.17
#